data_AF-A0A090VK30-F1
#
_entry.id   AF-A0A090VK30-F1
#
_cell.length_a   1.000
_cell.length_b   1.000
_cell.length_c   1.000
_cell.angle_alpha   90.00
_cell.angle_beta   90.00
_cell.angle_gamma   90.00
#
_symmetry.space_group_name_H-M   'P 1'
#
loop_
_entity.id
_entity.type
_entity.pdbx_description
1 polymer ?
#
loop_
_entity_poly.entity_id
_entity_poly.type
_entity_poly.pdbx_seq_one_letter_code
_entity_poly.pdbx_strand_id
1 'polypeptide(L)'
;MNYIKHLNACFQKFHDDSRLNPTHISLYMALFYFWNIYKFPESFYINRQEVMKLSKIGSKATYHRCITKLNDWNFIKYMPSHNPYKGSEIKMLNLETTSKQVINEFKTSVEQALVSNTNSTKQIENYNKQELPKNKIEVINFFYRQKMAKIRS
;
A
#
# COMPACT_ATOMS: atom_id res chain seq x y z
N MET A 1 2.94 7.61 -7.97
CA MET A 1 2.40 6.38 -7.35
C MET A 1 0.90 6.32 -7.57
N ASN A 2 0.32 5.20 -8.02
CA ASN A 2 -1.14 5.05 -8.07
C ASN A 2 -1.63 4.45 -6.75
N TYR A 3 -2.25 5.28 -5.90
CA TYR A 3 -2.70 4.89 -4.56
C TYR A 3 -3.59 3.64 -4.55
N ILE A 4 -4.58 3.56 -5.46
CA ILE A 4 -5.57 2.48 -5.48
C ILE A 4 -4.90 1.18 -5.89
N LYS A 5 -4.07 1.22 -6.94
CA LYS A 5 -3.35 0.03 -7.42
C LYS A 5 -2.36 -0.49 -6.38
N HIS A 6 -1.56 0.39 -5.77
CA HIS A 6 -0.65 0.03 -4.69
C HIS A 6 -1.41 -0.63 -3.53
N LEU A 7 -2.51 -0.02 -3.08
CA LEU A 7 -3.31 -0.55 -1.98
C LEU A 7 -3.91 -1.93 -2.31
N ASN A 8 -4.42 -2.13 -3.52
CA ASN A 8 -4.93 -3.43 -3.96
C ASN A 8 -3.83 -4.49 -3.98
N ALA A 9 -2.65 -4.16 -4.51
CA ALA A 9 -1.49 -5.06 -4.49
C ALA A 9 -1.02 -5.38 -3.06
N CYS A 10 -1.09 -4.42 -2.13
CA CYS A 10 -0.84 -4.66 -0.71
C CYS A 10 -1.83 -5.65 -0.12
N PHE A 11 -3.13 -5.47 -0.39
CA PHE A 11 -4.17 -6.36 0.14
C PHE A 11 -4.03 -7.79 -0.39
N GLN A 12 -3.65 -7.97 -1.64
CA GLN A 12 -3.33 -9.29 -2.18
C GLN A 12 -2.17 -9.94 -1.40
N LYS A 13 -1.06 -9.22 -1.20
CA LYS A 13 0.04 -9.73 -0.38
C LYS A 13 -0.35 -10.00 1.08
N PHE A 14 -1.25 -9.20 1.64
CA PHE A 14 -1.77 -9.43 2.99
C PHE A 14 -2.64 -10.68 3.10
N HIS A 15 -3.39 -10.99 2.04
CA HIS A 15 -4.21 -12.18 1.96
C HIS A 15 -3.35 -13.44 1.84
N ASP A 16 -2.31 -13.37 1.00
CA ASP A 16 -1.46 -14.53 0.70
C ASP A 16 -0.42 -14.82 1.79
N ASP A 17 0.05 -13.80 2.52
CA ASP A 17 1.07 -13.96 3.56
C ASP A 17 0.48 -14.23 4.96
N SER A 18 0.37 -15.51 5.31
CA SER A 18 -0.16 -15.98 6.60
C SER A 18 0.67 -15.58 7.82
N ARG A 19 1.88 -15.03 7.65
CA ARG A 19 2.72 -14.56 8.77
C ARG A 19 2.25 -13.21 9.32
N LEU A 20 1.49 -12.46 8.52
CA LEU A 20 0.91 -11.19 8.93
C LEU A 20 -0.19 -11.42 9.98
N ASN A 21 -0.33 -10.44 10.86
CA ASN A 21 -1.38 -10.41 11.85
C ASN A 21 -2.06 -9.05 11.77
N PRO A 22 -3.24 -8.85 12.42
CA PRO A 22 -3.95 -7.58 12.36
C PRO A 22 -3.11 -6.38 12.80
N THR A 23 -2.18 -6.57 13.74
CA THR A 23 -1.28 -5.52 14.21
C THR A 23 -0.28 -5.09 13.13
N HIS A 24 0.28 -6.03 12.36
CA HIS A 24 1.14 -5.71 11.22
C HIS A 24 0.37 -4.91 10.15
N ILE A 25 -0.84 -5.35 9.83
CA ILE A 25 -1.70 -4.67 8.84
C ILE A 25 -2.02 -3.25 9.31
N SER A 26 -2.45 -3.09 10.57
CA SER A 26 -2.77 -1.78 11.13
C SER A 26 -1.56 -0.84 11.14
N LEU A 27 -0.38 -1.35 11.49
CA LEU A 27 0.87 -0.59 11.45
C LEU A 27 1.23 -0.15 10.03
N TYR A 28 1.16 -1.07 9.06
CA TYR A 28 1.41 -0.74 7.66
C TYR A 28 0.44 0.34 7.15
N MET A 29 -0.85 0.20 7.45
CA MET A 29 -1.86 1.18 7.04
C MET A 29 -1.61 2.57 7.64
N ALA A 30 -1.13 2.64 8.89
CA ALA A 30 -0.71 3.90 9.51
C ALA A 30 0.49 4.52 8.77
N LEU A 31 1.51 3.73 8.42
CA LEU A 31 2.66 4.20 7.65
C LEU A 31 2.25 4.68 6.25
N PHE A 32 1.40 3.91 5.57
CA PHE A 32 0.86 4.24 4.26
C PHE A 32 0.04 5.53 4.28
N TYR A 33 -0.71 5.79 5.35
CA TYR A 33 -1.43 7.05 5.55
C TYR A 33 -0.46 8.26 5.57
N PHE A 34 0.63 8.18 6.34
CA PHE A 34 1.64 9.25 6.36
C PHE A 34 2.30 9.42 4.99
N TRP A 35 2.66 8.31 4.34
CA TRP A 35 3.25 8.33 3.00
C TRP A 35 2.33 9.01 1.97
N ASN A 36 1.01 8.77 2.05
CA ASN A 36 0.01 9.42 1.20
C ASN A 36 -0.10 10.93 1.50
N ILE A 37 -0.13 11.32 2.78
CA ILE A 37 -0.14 12.74 3.17
C ILE A 37 1.07 13.48 2.59
N TYR A 38 2.25 12.87 2.69
CA TYR A 38 3.49 13.43 2.18
C TYR A 38 3.66 13.32 0.66
N LYS A 39 2.63 12.85 -0.06
CA LYS A 39 2.58 12.74 -1.53
C LYS A 39 3.57 11.72 -2.11
N PHE A 40 3.75 10.61 -1.41
CA PHE A 40 4.53 9.44 -1.86
C PHE A 40 6.02 9.73 -2.16
N PRO A 41 6.77 10.36 -1.24
CA PRO A 41 8.21 10.56 -1.43
C PRO A 41 8.96 9.22 -1.42
N GLU A 42 10.19 9.20 -1.91
CA GLU A 42 11.04 8.00 -1.86
C GLU A 42 11.27 7.52 -0.41
N SER A 43 11.43 8.47 0.52
CA SER A 43 11.51 8.24 1.95
C SER A 43 10.83 9.36 2.74
N PHE A 44 10.43 9.07 3.97
CA PHE A 44 9.84 10.05 4.88
C PHE A 44 10.15 9.73 6.33
N TYR A 45 10.11 10.75 7.17
CA TYR A 45 10.31 10.62 8.61
C TYR A 45 8.97 10.44 9.33
N ILE A 46 8.99 9.61 10.37
CA ILE A 46 7.83 9.35 11.22
C ILE A 46 8.13 9.63 12.69
N ASN A 47 7.14 10.18 13.38
CA ASN A 47 7.11 10.19 14.83
C ASN A 47 6.51 8.87 15.34
N ARG A 48 7.29 8.11 16.11
CA ARG A 48 6.86 6.82 16.67
C ARG A 48 5.54 6.93 17.45
N GLN A 49 5.34 7.97 18.26
CA GLN A 49 4.13 8.12 19.08
C GLN A 49 2.89 8.32 18.22
N GLU A 50 3.00 9.08 17.14
CA GLU A 50 1.89 9.31 16.20
C GLU A 50 1.54 8.04 15.44
N VAL A 51 2.54 7.32 14.94
CA VAL A 51 2.33 6.04 14.24
C VAL A 51 1.71 5.01 15.18
N MET A 52 2.19 4.90 16.43
CA MET A 52 1.60 4.03 17.45
C MET A 52 0.12 4.36 17.72
N LYS A 53 -0.20 5.66 17.89
CA LYS A 53 -1.57 6.12 18.13
C LYS A 53 -2.50 5.81 16.95
N LEU A 54 -2.02 6.02 15.72
CA LEU A 54 -2.79 5.79 14.51
C LEU A 54 -3.01 4.29 14.25
N SER A 55 -1.98 3.46 14.47
CA SER A 55 -2.02 1.99 14.34
C SER A 55 -2.67 1.27 15.53
N LYS A 56 -3.17 2.01 16.52
CA LYS A 56 -3.78 1.47 17.75
C LYS A 56 -2.85 0.52 18.53
N ILE A 57 -1.54 0.74 18.46
CA ILE A 57 -0.55 -0.02 19.22
C ILE A 57 -0.20 0.72 20.50
N GLY A 58 -0.57 0.15 21.65
CA GLY A 58 -0.26 0.74 22.97
C GLY A 58 1.15 0.41 23.48
N SER A 59 1.75 -0.69 23.05
CA SER A 59 3.04 -1.18 23.57
C SER A 59 4.21 -0.87 22.63
N LYS A 60 5.27 -0.27 23.17
CA LYS A 60 6.54 -0.03 22.44
C LYS A 60 7.15 -1.35 21.94
N ALA A 61 7.14 -2.39 22.76
CA ALA A 61 7.69 -3.70 22.39
C ALA A 61 6.94 -4.29 21.19
N THR A 62 5.61 -4.20 21.20
CA THR A 62 4.78 -4.64 20.07
C THR A 62 5.07 -3.84 18.81
N TYR A 63 5.18 -2.50 18.91
CA TYR A 63 5.54 -1.64 17.79
C TYR A 63 6.88 -2.06 17.17
N HIS A 64 7.94 -2.19 17.98
CA HIS A 64 9.27 -2.54 17.51
C HIS A 64 9.28 -3.93 16.85
N ARG A 65 8.62 -4.93 17.46
CA ARG A 65 8.51 -6.26 16.85
C ARG A 65 7.80 -6.21 15.49
N CYS A 66 6.69 -5.48 15.40
CA CYS A 66 5.90 -5.42 14.17
C CYS A 66 6.61 -4.63 13.06
N ILE A 67 7.26 -3.50 13.38
CA ILE A 67 7.96 -2.70 12.37
C ILE A 67 9.20 -3.42 11.82
N THR A 68 9.94 -4.13 12.69
CA THR A 68 11.07 -4.97 12.27
C THR A 68 10.59 -6.10 11.37
N LYS A 69 9.51 -6.80 11.72
CA LYS A 69 8.93 -7.85 10.86
C LYS A 69 8.48 -7.31 9.50
N LEU A 70 7.81 -6.16 9.45
CA LEU A 70 7.43 -5.52 8.19
C LEU A 70 8.64 -5.15 7.32
N ASN A 71 9.75 -4.75 7.95
CA ASN A 71 11.01 -4.52 7.27
C ASN A 71 11.60 -5.82 6.71
N ASP A 72 11.67 -6.87 7.53
CA ASP A 72 12.25 -8.17 7.15
C ASP A 72 11.46 -8.85 6.03
N TRP A 73 10.15 -8.61 5.97
CA TRP A 73 9.26 -9.13 4.92
C TRP A 73 9.18 -8.23 3.69
N ASN A 74 10.02 -7.19 3.59
CA ASN A 74 10.08 -6.28 2.45
C ASN A 74 8.74 -5.59 2.13
N PHE A 75 7.96 -5.24 3.15
CA PHE A 75 6.83 -4.31 2.99
C PHE A 75 7.30 -2.86 3.07
N ILE A 76 8.30 -2.60 3.92
CA ILE A 76 8.92 -1.29 4.12
C ILE A 76 10.44 -1.44 4.26
N LYS A 77 11.16 -0.35 4.14
CA LYS A 77 12.53 -0.23 4.66
C LYS A 77 12.52 0.68 5.87
N TYR A 78 12.93 0.16 7.02
CA TYR A 78 12.95 0.87 8.30
C TYR A 78 14.37 1.29 8.68
N MET A 79 14.57 2.58 8.89
CA MET A 79 15.84 3.17 9.32
C MET A 79 15.62 3.86 10.68
N PRO A 80 15.89 3.16 11.80
CA PRO A 80 15.65 3.70 13.12
C PRO A 80 16.57 4.90 13.40
N SER A 81 16.02 5.89 14.10
CA SER A 81 16.78 7.04 14.60
C SER A 81 16.60 7.12 16.10
N HIS A 82 17.71 7.33 16.81
CA HIS A 82 17.71 7.61 18.25
C HIS A 82 17.50 9.10 18.56
N ASN A 83 17.47 9.96 17.53
CA ASN A 83 17.28 11.39 17.70
C ASN A 83 15.77 11.74 17.79
N PRO A 84 15.29 12.25 18.94
CA PRO A 84 13.88 12.60 19.13
C PRO A 84 13.38 13.70 18.18
N TYR A 85 14.28 14.54 17.64
CA TYR A 85 13.93 15.64 16.73
C TYR A 85 13.90 15.22 15.26
N LYS A 86 14.57 14.11 14.89
CA LYS A 86 14.70 13.69 13.50
C LYS A 86 13.70 12.61 13.10
N GLY A 87 13.10 11.89 14.07
CA GLY A 87 12.18 10.78 13.79
C GLY A 87 12.87 9.59 13.11
N SER A 88 12.20 8.44 13.02
CA SER A 88 12.74 7.32 12.23
C SER A 88 12.39 7.50 10.76
N GLU A 89 13.27 7.07 9.86
CA GLU A 89 13.02 7.15 8.41
C GLU A 89 12.40 5.84 7.89
N ILE A 90 11.46 5.98 6.96
CA ILE A 90 10.72 4.88 6.33
C ILE A 90 10.77 5.08 4.81
N LYS A 91 11.00 3.98 4.07
CA LYS A 91 10.66 3.89 2.65
C LYS A 91 9.56 2.86 2.46
N MET A 92 8.48 3.19 1.75
CA MET A 92 7.48 2.20 1.35
C MET A 92 7.98 1.48 0.11
N LEU A 93 7.94 0.15 0.11
CA LEU A 93 8.37 -0.63 -1.05
C LEU A 93 7.20 -0.76 -2.03
N ASN A 94 7.46 -0.52 -3.32
CA ASN A 94 6.43 -0.68 -4.34
C ASN A 94 6.15 -2.18 -4.54
N LEU A 95 4.91 -2.61 -4.26
CA LEU A 95 4.51 -4.01 -4.36
C LEU A 95 3.96 -4.36 -5.76
N GLU A 96 3.82 -3.37 -6.66
CA GLU A 96 3.35 -3.57 -8.03
C GLU A 96 4.35 -4.33 -8.92
N THR A 97 5.64 -4.37 -8.57
CA THR A 97 6.70 -4.91 -9.45
C THR A 97 6.87 -6.43 -9.42
N THR A 98 6.20 -7.17 -8.52
CA THR A 98 6.45 -8.61 -8.33
C THR A 98 5.90 -9.50 -9.45
N SER A 99 5.18 -8.99 -10.45
CA SER A 99 4.79 -9.77 -11.64
C SER A 99 5.83 -9.76 -12.77
N LYS A 100 6.97 -9.06 -12.60
CA LYS A 100 8.15 -9.25 -13.45
C LYS A 100 9.30 -9.70 -12.57
N GLN A 101 9.66 -10.97 -12.72
CA GLN A 101 10.84 -11.59 -12.12
C GLN A 101 12.05 -10.65 -12.26
N VAL A 102 12.73 -10.34 -11.15
CA VAL A 102 14.17 -10.08 -11.18
C VAL A 102 14.80 -11.16 -10.33
N ILE A 103 15.26 -12.17 -11.06
CA ILE A 103 16.23 -13.14 -10.60
C ILE A 103 17.48 -12.34 -10.20
N ASN A 104 17.75 -12.33 -8.90
CA ASN A 104 19.09 -12.31 -8.29
C ASN A 104 20.22 -11.66 -9.12
N GLU A 105 20.48 -10.36 -8.94
CA GLU A 105 21.71 -9.71 -9.44
C GLU A 105 22.61 -9.30 -8.27
N PHE A 106 23.30 -10.29 -7.72
CA PHE A 106 24.69 -10.15 -7.31
C PHE A 106 25.47 -11.32 -7.92
N LYS A 107 25.86 -11.19 -9.19
CA LYS A 107 27.16 -11.70 -9.66
C LYS A 107 27.52 -11.14 -11.03
N THR A 108 28.79 -10.84 -11.10
CA THR A 108 29.59 -10.23 -12.13
C THR A 108 29.63 -11.04 -13.43
N SER A 109 30.02 -10.30 -14.48
CA SER A 109 30.78 -10.70 -15.67
C SER A 109 30.10 -11.48 -16.82
N VAL A 110 29.93 -10.71 -17.90
CA VAL A 110 30.39 -10.97 -19.28
C VAL A 110 29.52 -11.85 -20.19
N GLU A 111 29.37 -11.29 -21.40
CA GLU A 111 29.08 -11.87 -22.71
C GLU A 111 27.65 -11.83 -23.30
N GLN A 112 27.67 -11.47 -24.58
CA GLN A 112 26.61 -10.99 -25.45
C GLN A 112 25.78 -12.14 -26.05
N ALA A 113 24.55 -11.86 -26.50
CA ALA A 113 24.07 -12.22 -27.84
C ALA A 113 22.71 -11.57 -28.15
N LEU A 114 22.55 -11.10 -29.40
CA LEU A 114 21.32 -10.59 -29.99
C LEU A 114 20.21 -11.66 -30.05
N VAL A 115 18.93 -11.23 -30.03
CA VAL A 115 17.99 -11.29 -31.19
C VAL A 115 16.48 -11.24 -30.75
N SER A 116 15.80 -10.30 -31.42
CA SER A 116 14.38 -10.12 -31.84
C SER A 116 13.15 -10.29 -30.92
N ASN A 117 12.42 -9.17 -30.87
CA ASN A 117 10.98 -9.02 -30.67
C ASN A 117 10.11 -9.99 -31.48
N THR A 118 8.99 -10.43 -30.90
CA THR A 118 7.69 -10.55 -31.59
C THR A 118 6.51 -10.68 -30.63
N ASN A 119 5.52 -9.79 -30.82
CA ASN A 119 4.06 -10.07 -30.89
C ASN A 119 3.34 -10.60 -29.63
N SER A 120 2.08 -10.31 -29.29
CA SER A 120 0.98 -9.46 -29.80
C SER A 120 -0.24 -9.80 -28.91
N THR A 121 -1.20 -8.87 -28.80
CA THR A 121 -2.65 -9.06 -28.56
C THR A 121 -3.17 -9.78 -27.28
N LYS A 122 -3.87 -9.04 -26.40
CA LYS A 122 -5.35 -8.87 -26.44
C LYS A 122 -5.88 -8.13 -25.20
N GLN A 123 -6.68 -7.10 -25.49
CA GLN A 123 -7.57 -6.39 -24.58
C GLN A 123 -8.66 -7.34 -24.08
N ILE A 124 -9.11 -7.15 -22.83
CA ILE A 124 -10.48 -7.45 -22.42
C ILE A 124 -10.99 -6.21 -21.68
N GLU A 125 -11.76 -5.40 -22.40
CA GLU A 125 -12.56 -4.31 -21.86
C GLU A 125 -13.77 -4.91 -21.13
N ASN A 126 -14.02 -4.46 -19.89
CA ASN A 126 -15.32 -4.67 -19.25
C ASN A 126 -16.00 -3.31 -19.06
N TYR A 127 -16.84 -2.97 -20.03
CA TYR A 127 -17.80 -1.89 -19.96
C TYR A 127 -18.98 -2.33 -19.10
N ASN A 128 -19.07 -1.77 -17.90
CA ASN A 128 -20.35 -1.51 -17.23
C ASN A 128 -20.26 -0.11 -16.61
N LYS A 129 -20.32 0.91 -17.46
CA LYS A 129 -20.56 2.29 -17.01
C LYS A 129 -22.00 2.35 -16.49
N GLN A 130 -22.19 2.40 -15.18
CA GLN A 130 -23.42 2.98 -14.65
C GLN A 130 -23.48 4.44 -15.12
N GLU A 131 -24.62 4.84 -15.70
CA GLU A 131 -24.81 6.20 -16.19
C GLU A 131 -24.44 7.21 -15.10
N LEU A 132 -23.62 8.20 -15.45
CA LEU A 132 -23.39 9.32 -14.56
C LEU A 132 -24.72 10.07 -14.36
N PRO A 133 -25.06 10.44 -13.11
CA PRO A 133 -26.27 11.19 -12.83
C PRO A 133 -26.25 12.51 -13.60
N LYS A 134 -27.34 12.80 -14.31
CA LYS A 134 -27.43 13.91 -15.27
C LYS A 134 -27.50 15.27 -14.57
N ASN A 135 -27.80 15.28 -13.27
CA ASN A 135 -27.88 16.48 -12.47
C ASN A 135 -27.61 16.21 -10.98
N LYS A 136 -27.37 17.29 -10.24
CA LYS A 136 -27.14 17.28 -8.79
C LYS A 136 -28.36 16.76 -8.00
N ILE A 137 -29.57 16.89 -8.55
CA ILE A 137 -30.84 16.48 -7.90
C ILE A 137 -30.94 14.95 -7.84
N GLU A 138 -30.53 14.24 -8.88
CA GLU A 138 -30.51 12.77 -8.93
C GLU A 138 -29.57 12.17 -7.88
N VAL A 139 -28.39 12.77 -7.72
CA VAL A 139 -27.41 12.38 -6.69
C VAL A 139 -28.02 12.54 -5.30
N ILE A 140 -28.65 13.69 -5.04
CA ILE A 140 -29.27 13.98 -3.75
C ILE A 140 -30.41 12.99 -3.46
N ASN A 141 -31.28 12.72 -4.44
CA ASN A 141 -32.39 11.77 -4.29
C ASN A 141 -31.93 10.32 -4.07
N PHE A 142 -30.80 9.92 -4.65
CA PHE A 142 -30.19 8.62 -4.39
C PHE A 142 -29.82 8.45 -2.92
N PHE A 143 -29.10 9.42 -2.34
CA PHE A 143 -28.70 9.38 -0.93
C PHE A 143 -29.89 9.44 0.03
N TYR A 144 -30.93 10.23 -0.28
CA TYR A 144 -32.17 10.24 0.51
C TYR A 144 -32.87 8.89 0.51
N ARG A 145 -32.99 8.23 -0.64
CA ARG A 145 -33.59 6.89 -0.74
C ARG A 145 -32.83 5.85 0.07
N GLN A 146 -31.51 5.84 -0.01
CA GLN A 146 -30.68 4.91 0.76
C GLN A 146 -30.79 5.12 2.27
N LYS A 147 -30.93 6.38 2.72
CA LYS A 147 -31.16 6.72 4.12
C LYS A 147 -32.55 6.25 4.60
N MET A 148 -33.58 6.43 3.80
CA MET A 148 -34.96 6.03 4.15
C MET A 148 -35.16 4.52 4.16
N ALA A 149 -34.45 3.77 3.31
CA ALA A 149 -34.48 2.31 3.30
C ALA A 149 -33.92 1.69 4.61
N LYS A 150 -32.95 2.34 5.25
CA LYS A 150 -32.38 1.91 6.55
C LYS A 150 -33.25 2.22 7.77
N ILE A 151 -34.24 3.12 7.63
CA ILE A 151 -35.11 3.52 8.75
C ILE A 151 -36.38 2.65 8.79
N ARG A 152 -36.69 1.94 7.69
CA ARG A 152 -37.87 1.06 7.56
C ARG A 152 -37.56 -0.43 7.73
N SER A 153 -36.33 -0.79 8.10
CA SER A 153 -35.89 -2.16 8.45
C SER A 153 -35.60 -2.26 9.93
#